data_AF-A0A9E6ZVH4-F1
#
_entry.id   AF-A0A9E6ZVH4-F1
#
_cell.length_a   1.000
_cell.length_b   1.000
_cell.length_c   1.000
_cell.angle_alpha   90.00
_cell.angle_beta   90.00
_cell.angle_gamma   90.00
#
_symmetry.space_group_name_H-M   'P 1'
#
loop_
_entity.id
_entity.type
_entity.pdbx_description
1 polymer ?
#
loop_
_entity_poly.entity_id
_entity_poly.type
_entity_poly.pdbx_seq_one_letter_code
_entity_poly.pdbx_strand_id
1 'polypeptide(L)'
;MKTIRISFLIFLLTFISCSKDDDNEQGVIDPNVDITGEWNLTDYKIDDGKMTMTFDEGSISGQFSAYGKDYDYAVAFSKDPDIVTSAGSFTLVFTSSFLGVSDTQEILVDTSDLEDEVLNGPWAIEGNNFITEEEGIEVTYQLMELTENKIRFRIDLTQADVLVPVEELEDLGALDIDLSGKLNVTLER
;
A
#
# COMPACT_ATOMS: atom_id res chain seq x y z
N MET A 1 -0.89 66.58 30.12
CA MET A 1 -2.11 65.73 30.15
C MET A 1 -2.44 65.36 28.71
N LYS A 2 -1.81 64.30 28.20
CA LYS A 2 -2.35 62.94 27.97
C LYS A 2 -3.28 62.85 26.74
N THR A 3 -2.66 62.44 25.64
CA THR A 3 -3.23 62.01 24.36
C THR A 3 -3.95 60.67 24.48
N ILE A 4 -5.13 60.52 23.88
CA ILE A 4 -5.75 59.21 23.63
C ILE A 4 -5.96 59.06 22.12
N ARG A 5 -5.21 58.11 21.54
CA ARG A 5 -5.33 57.65 20.15
C ARG A 5 -6.26 56.43 20.17
N ILE A 6 -7.41 56.52 19.52
CA ILE A 6 -8.30 55.37 19.34
C ILE A 6 -7.92 54.72 18.01
N SER A 7 -7.16 53.63 18.12
CA SER A 7 -6.80 52.75 17.00
C SER A 7 -7.98 51.84 16.69
N PHE A 8 -8.45 51.90 15.44
CA PHE A 8 -9.53 51.07 14.90
C PHE A 8 -8.94 49.69 14.60
N LEU A 9 -8.99 48.79 15.60
CA LEU A 9 -8.50 47.42 15.45
C LEU A 9 -9.60 46.56 14.78
N ILE A 10 -9.37 46.31 13.49
CA ILE A 10 -10.11 45.39 12.64
C ILE A 10 -10.07 43.98 13.25
N PHE A 11 -11.24 43.49 13.67
CA PHE A 11 -11.44 42.11 14.08
C PHE A 11 -11.74 41.28 12.81
N LEU A 12 -10.68 40.85 12.13
CA LEU A 12 -10.78 39.82 11.09
C LEU A 12 -11.04 38.48 11.80
N LEU A 13 -12.30 38.07 11.88
CA LEU A 13 -12.67 36.69 12.16
C LEU A 13 -12.33 35.85 10.94
N THR A 14 -11.07 35.42 10.85
CA THR A 14 -10.72 34.30 9.96
C THR A 14 -11.28 33.03 10.60
N PHE A 15 -12.39 32.55 10.07
CA PHE A 15 -12.83 31.17 10.26
C PHE A 15 -11.80 30.26 9.59
N ILE A 16 -10.75 29.89 10.33
CA ILE A 16 -9.97 28.69 10.03
C ILE A 16 -10.88 27.52 10.43
N SER A 17 -11.80 27.17 9.54
CA SER A 17 -12.43 25.86 9.55
C SER A 17 -11.38 24.89 9.05
N CYS A 18 -10.52 24.44 9.97
CA CYS A 18 -9.75 23.23 9.75
C CYS A 18 -10.79 22.10 9.77
N SER A 19 -11.23 21.64 8.59
CA SER A 19 -11.87 20.34 8.49
C SER A 19 -10.83 19.34 9.00
N LYS A 20 -11.10 18.78 10.18
CA LYS A 20 -10.48 17.53 10.56
C LYS A 20 -11.02 16.48 9.61
N ASP A 21 -10.30 16.24 8.53
CA ASP A 21 -10.25 14.89 7.99
C ASP A 21 -9.23 14.16 8.88
N ASP A 22 -9.77 13.56 9.93
CA ASP A 22 -9.11 12.51 10.70
C ASP A 22 -8.92 11.33 9.75
N ASP A 23 -7.65 10.99 9.46
CA ASP A 23 -7.14 9.68 8.98
C ASP A 23 -5.68 9.76 8.44
N ASN A 24 -4.93 10.84 8.70
CA ASN A 24 -3.54 10.92 8.27
C ASN A 24 -2.60 10.12 9.21
N GLU A 25 -2.53 8.81 8.99
CA GLU A 25 -1.40 7.95 9.40
C GLU A 25 -0.12 8.20 8.56
N GLN A 26 0.04 9.41 8.01
CA GLN A 26 1.23 9.77 7.24
C GLN A 26 2.42 9.95 8.20
N GLY A 27 3.48 9.20 7.95
CA GLY A 27 4.76 9.35 8.65
C GLY A 27 5.56 10.54 8.12
N VAL A 28 6.80 10.65 8.60
CA VAL A 28 7.74 11.64 8.09
C VAL A 28 8.28 11.18 6.74
N ILE A 29 8.28 12.05 5.74
CA ILE A 29 8.95 11.83 4.45
C ILE A 29 10.12 12.81 4.39
N ASP A 30 11.35 12.30 4.55
CA ASP A 30 12.56 13.10 4.40
C ASP A 30 13.09 13.00 2.96
N PRO A 31 13.02 14.09 2.16
CA PRO A 31 13.43 14.07 0.76
C PRO A 31 14.95 13.93 0.57
N ASN A 32 15.75 13.98 1.64
CA ASN A 32 17.21 13.84 1.56
C ASN A 32 17.68 12.40 1.84
N VAL A 33 16.77 11.50 2.21
CA VAL A 33 17.11 10.10 2.47
C VAL A 33 17.46 9.40 1.16
N ASP A 34 18.61 8.73 1.16
CA ASP A 34 18.97 7.80 0.11
C ASP A 34 18.34 6.43 0.40
N ILE A 35 17.40 6.03 -0.46
CA ILE A 35 16.70 4.75 -0.39
C ILE A 35 17.58 3.58 -0.87
N THR A 36 18.73 3.84 -1.49
CA THR A 36 19.61 2.76 -1.98
C THR A 36 20.09 1.83 -0.86
N GLY A 37 20.29 0.56 -1.24
CA GLY A 37 20.71 -0.52 -0.34
C GLY A 37 19.62 -1.57 -0.13
N GLU A 38 19.89 -2.47 0.79
CA GLU A 38 19.01 -3.58 1.16
C GLU A 38 18.07 -3.18 2.31
N TRP A 39 16.83 -3.63 2.19
CA TRP A 39 15.75 -3.41 3.15
C TRP A 39 14.99 -4.69 3.39
N ASN A 40 14.60 -4.94 4.64
CA ASN A 40 13.84 -6.13 5.01
C ASN A 40 12.36 -5.80 5.09
N LEU A 41 11.52 -6.66 4.51
CA LEU A 41 10.08 -6.60 4.74
C LEU A 41 9.80 -6.93 6.21
N THR A 42 9.08 -6.04 6.88
CA THR A 42 8.76 -6.20 8.32
C THR A 42 7.27 -6.11 8.60
N ASP A 43 6.48 -5.57 7.66
CA ASP A 43 5.03 -5.52 7.76
C ASP A 43 4.43 -5.56 6.35
N TYR A 44 3.40 -6.37 6.20
CA TYR A 44 2.55 -6.47 5.01
C TYR A 44 1.13 -6.62 5.53
N LYS A 45 0.22 -5.72 5.17
CA LYS A 45 -1.14 -5.73 5.71
C LYS A 45 -2.14 -5.11 4.75
N ILE A 46 -3.27 -5.79 4.55
CA ILE A 46 -4.42 -5.23 3.84
C ILE A 46 -5.48 -4.82 4.84
N ASP A 47 -5.82 -3.53 4.83
CA ASP A 47 -6.90 -2.93 5.60
C ASP A 47 -8.15 -2.72 4.73
N ASP A 48 -9.32 -2.82 5.35
CA ASP A 48 -10.64 -2.57 4.75
C ASP A 48 -10.90 -3.36 3.45
N GLY A 49 -10.34 -4.58 3.34
CA GLY A 49 -10.47 -5.42 2.17
C GLY A 49 -11.92 -5.81 1.87
N LYS A 50 -12.38 -5.54 0.64
CA LYS A 50 -13.67 -5.98 0.12
C LYS A 50 -13.50 -6.62 -1.23
N MET A 51 -14.26 -7.69 -1.43
CA MET A 51 -14.24 -8.49 -2.64
C MET A 51 -15.66 -8.61 -3.19
N THR A 52 -15.83 -8.43 -4.50
CA THR A 52 -17.10 -8.69 -5.19
C THR A 52 -16.85 -9.66 -6.32
N MET A 53 -17.51 -10.82 -6.26
CA MET A 53 -17.47 -11.83 -7.32
C MET A 53 -18.75 -11.71 -8.14
N THR A 54 -18.62 -11.60 -9.46
CA THR A 54 -19.74 -11.48 -10.39
C THR A 54 -19.95 -12.80 -11.14
N PHE A 55 -21.20 -13.22 -11.25
CA PHE A 55 -21.67 -14.41 -11.96
C PHE A 55 -22.75 -14.01 -12.97
N ASP A 56 -23.13 -14.92 -13.87
CA ASP A 56 -24.23 -14.68 -14.83
C ASP A 56 -25.55 -14.27 -14.15
N GLU A 57 -25.81 -14.81 -12.95
CA GLU A 57 -27.07 -14.62 -12.22
C GLU A 57 -27.07 -13.43 -11.23
N GLY A 58 -25.92 -12.77 -11.05
CA GLY A 58 -25.76 -11.66 -10.10
C GLY A 58 -24.37 -11.62 -9.46
N SER A 59 -24.21 -10.86 -8.38
CA SER A 59 -22.93 -10.75 -7.66
C SER A 59 -23.03 -11.11 -6.18
N ILE A 60 -21.90 -11.57 -5.63
CA ILE A 60 -21.73 -11.87 -4.21
C ILE A 60 -20.58 -11.01 -3.69
N SER A 61 -20.85 -10.22 -2.66
CA SER A 61 -19.82 -9.42 -2.00
C SER A 61 -19.43 -10.02 -0.65
N GLY A 62 -18.16 -9.91 -0.33
CA GLY A 62 -17.55 -10.33 0.92
C GLY A 62 -16.52 -9.33 1.40
N GLN A 63 -15.89 -9.67 2.52
CA GLN A 63 -14.76 -8.94 3.07
C GLN A 63 -13.56 -9.86 3.10
N PHE A 64 -12.37 -9.28 3.03
CA PHE A 64 -11.14 -10.02 3.25
C PHE A 64 -10.15 -9.16 4.04
N SER A 65 -9.18 -9.82 4.65
CA SER A 65 -8.03 -9.21 5.28
C SER A 65 -6.82 -10.09 5.04
N ALA A 66 -5.66 -9.47 4.93
CA ALA A 66 -4.41 -10.22 4.81
C ALA A 66 -3.33 -9.57 5.67
N TYR A 67 -2.45 -10.39 6.25
CA TYR A 67 -1.24 -9.92 6.89
C TYR A 67 -0.09 -10.90 6.68
N GLY A 68 1.13 -10.39 6.62
CA GLY A 68 2.33 -11.20 6.52
C GLY A 68 2.86 -11.66 7.88
N LYS A 69 3.60 -12.77 7.89
CA LYS A 69 4.41 -13.24 9.01
C LYS A 69 5.61 -14.03 8.47
N ASP A 70 6.51 -14.42 9.37
CA ASP A 70 7.68 -15.25 9.05
C ASP A 70 8.52 -14.66 7.91
N TYR A 71 8.80 -13.36 8.00
CA TYR A 71 9.49 -12.60 6.97
C TYR A 71 10.96 -13.02 6.84
N ASP A 72 11.31 -13.54 5.67
CA ASP A 72 12.67 -13.71 5.16
C ASP A 72 12.71 -13.14 3.73
N TYR A 73 12.34 -11.86 3.60
CA TYR A 73 12.14 -11.19 2.33
C TYR A 73 12.88 -9.84 2.32
N ALA A 74 13.71 -9.65 1.31
CA ALA A 74 14.53 -8.46 1.14
C ALA A 74 14.20 -7.73 -0.16
N VAL A 75 14.28 -6.40 -0.12
CA VAL A 75 14.15 -5.50 -1.26
C VAL A 75 15.44 -4.69 -1.36
N ALA A 76 16.05 -4.67 -2.55
CA ALA A 76 17.26 -3.93 -2.83
C ALA A 76 16.98 -2.85 -3.87
N PHE A 77 17.36 -1.60 -3.55
CA PHE A 77 17.31 -0.47 -4.48
C PHE A 77 18.74 -0.09 -4.92
N SER A 78 19.01 -0.09 -6.23
CA SER A 78 20.26 0.38 -6.82
C SER A 78 20.09 1.72 -7.52
N LYS A 79 21.22 2.39 -7.77
CA LYS A 79 21.33 3.55 -8.68
C LYS A 79 22.31 3.24 -9.80
N ASP A 80 22.13 3.90 -10.94
CA ASP A 80 22.99 3.77 -12.12
C ASP A 80 23.16 2.31 -12.63
N PRO A 81 22.09 1.58 -13.01
CA PRO A 81 20.71 2.07 -13.20
C PRO A 81 19.84 2.00 -11.93
N ASP A 82 18.78 2.81 -11.93
CA ASP A 82 17.76 2.84 -10.88
C ASP A 82 16.86 1.61 -10.99
N ILE A 83 17.23 0.53 -10.29
CA ILE A 83 16.54 -0.77 -10.33
C ILE A 83 16.18 -1.21 -8.90
N VAL A 84 14.96 -1.72 -8.74
CA VAL A 84 14.48 -2.38 -7.52
C VAL A 84 14.44 -3.87 -7.82
N THR A 85 14.88 -4.68 -6.87
CA THR A 85 14.77 -6.14 -6.93
C THR A 85 14.33 -6.64 -5.58
N SER A 86 13.56 -7.72 -5.54
CA SER A 86 13.26 -8.42 -4.29
C SER A 86 13.53 -9.91 -4.36
N ALA A 87 13.84 -10.48 -3.21
CA ALA A 87 14.18 -11.89 -3.06
C ALA A 87 13.80 -12.41 -1.68
N GLY A 88 13.50 -13.70 -1.60
CA GLY A 88 13.16 -14.40 -0.38
C GLY A 88 11.68 -14.77 -0.30
N SER A 89 11.17 -14.91 0.92
CA SER A 89 9.80 -15.39 1.15
C SER A 89 9.16 -14.80 2.41
N PHE A 90 7.84 -14.86 2.47
CA PHE A 90 7.07 -14.65 3.69
C PHE A 90 5.76 -15.44 3.62
N THR A 91 5.13 -15.67 4.77
CA THR A 91 3.81 -16.31 4.80
C THR A 91 2.72 -15.25 4.85
N LEU A 92 1.83 -15.24 3.87
CA LEU A 92 0.62 -14.43 3.86
C LEU A 92 -0.51 -15.20 4.55
N VAL A 93 -1.07 -14.63 5.62
CA VAL A 93 -2.29 -15.14 6.25
C VAL A 93 -3.47 -14.38 5.65
N PHE A 94 -4.22 -15.04 4.78
CA PHE A 94 -5.38 -14.49 4.11
C PHE A 94 -6.65 -14.99 4.78
N THR A 95 -7.58 -14.08 5.10
CA THR A 95 -8.90 -14.43 5.63
C THR A 95 -9.96 -13.81 4.76
N SER A 96 -10.87 -14.63 4.24
CA SER A 96 -12.04 -14.16 3.49
C SER A 96 -13.32 -14.46 4.26
N SER A 97 -14.36 -13.67 4.02
CA SER A 97 -15.67 -13.84 4.67
C SER A 97 -16.80 -13.55 3.70
N PHE A 98 -17.59 -14.58 3.43
CA PHE A 98 -18.76 -14.54 2.55
C PHE A 98 -19.99 -15.07 3.27
N LEU A 99 -21.12 -14.35 3.15
CA LEU A 99 -22.40 -14.76 3.75
C LEU A 99 -22.32 -15.10 5.26
N GLY A 100 -21.38 -14.46 5.98
CA GLY A 100 -21.14 -14.69 7.41
C GLY A 100 -20.31 -15.93 7.75
N VAL A 101 -19.79 -16.63 6.75
CA VAL A 101 -18.82 -17.72 6.91
C VAL A 101 -17.44 -17.19 6.56
N SER A 102 -16.47 -17.41 7.44
CA SER A 102 -15.08 -17.01 7.22
C SER A 102 -14.18 -18.22 7.04
N ASP A 103 -13.20 -18.08 6.17
CA ASP A 103 -12.13 -19.05 5.96
C ASP A 103 -10.77 -18.35 6.02
N THR A 104 -9.78 -19.03 6.60
CA THR A 104 -8.42 -18.51 6.75
C THR A 104 -7.44 -19.51 6.17
N GLN A 105 -6.56 -19.00 5.31
CA GLN A 105 -5.53 -19.76 4.64
C GLN A 105 -4.16 -19.12 4.88
N GLU A 106 -3.12 -19.96 4.83
CA GLU A 106 -1.74 -19.50 4.84
C GLU A 106 -1.11 -19.83 3.48
N ILE A 107 -0.59 -18.80 2.82
CA ILE A 107 -0.02 -18.88 1.47
C ILE A 107 1.46 -18.51 1.61
N LEU A 108 2.34 -19.38 1.13
CA LEU A 108 3.76 -19.05 1.04
C LEU A 108 3.96 -18.18 -0.21
N VAL A 109 4.41 -16.94 0.01
CA VAL A 109 4.85 -16.05 -1.06
C VAL A 109 6.35 -16.20 -1.16
N ASP A 110 6.85 -16.80 -2.25
CA ASP A 110 8.27 -17.02 -2.49
C ASP A 110 8.66 -16.49 -3.86
N THR A 111 9.66 -15.61 -3.89
CA THR A 111 10.22 -15.05 -5.13
C THR A 111 10.79 -16.11 -6.09
N SER A 112 11.11 -17.32 -5.63
CA SER A 112 11.56 -18.39 -6.53
C SER A 112 10.45 -18.97 -7.39
N ASP A 113 9.21 -18.88 -6.92
CA ASP A 113 8.03 -19.49 -7.54
C ASP A 113 7.19 -18.43 -8.29
N LEU A 114 7.53 -17.15 -8.11
CA LEU A 114 6.86 -15.99 -8.66
C LEU A 114 7.79 -15.30 -9.66
N GLU A 115 7.83 -15.79 -10.90
CA GLU A 115 8.71 -15.21 -11.93
C GLU A 115 8.28 -13.77 -12.32
N ASP A 116 6.99 -13.44 -12.19
CA ASP A 116 6.40 -12.18 -12.68
C ASP A 116 5.71 -11.32 -11.59
N GLU A 117 5.63 -11.77 -10.33
CA GLU A 117 4.88 -11.09 -9.23
C GLU A 117 5.76 -10.40 -8.18
N VAL A 118 7.02 -10.17 -8.53
CA VAL A 118 8.07 -9.72 -7.62
C VAL A 118 8.48 -8.32 -8.02
N LEU A 119 8.66 -7.41 -7.05
CA LEU A 119 9.19 -6.05 -7.28
C LEU A 119 10.57 -6.13 -7.96
N ASN A 120 10.57 -6.08 -9.29
CA ASN A 120 11.75 -6.24 -10.11
C ASN A 120 11.63 -5.35 -11.34
N GLY A 121 12.32 -4.22 -11.34
CA GLY A 121 12.18 -3.27 -12.44
C GLY A 121 12.81 -1.91 -12.18
N PRO A 122 12.66 -0.96 -13.11
CA PRO A 122 13.01 0.42 -12.87
C PRO A 122 12.21 0.99 -11.70
N TRP A 123 12.79 1.93 -10.98
CA TRP A 123 12.05 2.70 -9.97
C TRP A 123 12.36 4.18 -10.04
N ALA A 124 11.41 4.99 -9.59
CA ALA A 124 11.55 6.41 -9.40
C ALA A 124 10.78 6.86 -8.15
N ILE A 125 11.22 7.99 -7.57
CA ILE A 125 10.44 8.68 -6.53
C ILE A 125 10.10 10.08 -7.07
N GLU A 126 8.79 10.35 -7.17
CA GLU A 126 8.26 11.63 -7.62
C GLU A 126 7.32 12.21 -6.56
N GLY A 127 7.80 13.22 -5.83
CA GLY A 127 7.04 13.79 -4.72
C GLY A 127 6.81 12.76 -3.61
N ASN A 128 5.55 12.38 -3.39
CA ASN A 128 5.16 11.37 -2.40
C ASN A 128 4.78 10.03 -3.04
N ASN A 129 5.23 9.79 -4.27
CA ASN A 129 4.94 8.56 -4.99
C ASN A 129 6.24 7.79 -5.23
N PHE A 130 6.22 6.50 -4.96
CA PHE A 130 7.18 5.55 -5.48
C PHE A 130 6.56 4.90 -6.72
N ILE A 131 7.30 4.93 -7.81
CA ILE A 131 6.84 4.46 -9.13
C ILE A 131 7.78 3.34 -9.54
N THR A 132 7.22 2.23 -9.99
CA THR A 132 7.97 1.12 -10.58
C THR A 132 7.23 0.57 -11.81
N GLU A 133 7.83 -0.38 -12.50
CA GLU A 133 7.27 -1.00 -13.69
C GLU A 133 7.31 -2.52 -13.52
N GLU A 134 6.17 -3.16 -13.69
CA GLU A 134 5.99 -4.61 -13.65
C GLU A 134 5.38 -5.03 -15.00
N GLU A 135 6.08 -5.92 -15.73
CA GLU A 135 5.70 -6.33 -17.09
C GLU A 135 5.42 -5.20 -18.12
N GLY A 136 6.00 -4.02 -17.95
CA GLY A 136 5.72 -2.87 -18.82
C GLY A 136 4.56 -1.99 -18.37
N ILE A 137 3.95 -2.29 -17.23
CA ILE A 137 2.87 -1.53 -16.60
C ILE A 137 3.44 -0.73 -15.44
N GLU A 138 3.22 0.58 -15.47
CA GLU A 138 3.62 1.46 -14.37
C GLU A 138 2.73 1.23 -13.15
N VAL A 139 3.35 0.89 -12.02
CA VAL A 139 2.68 0.73 -10.72
C VAL A 139 3.10 1.85 -9.80
N THR A 140 2.12 2.60 -9.29
CA THR A 140 2.36 3.73 -8.38
C THR A 140 1.95 3.37 -6.95
N TYR A 141 2.90 3.52 -6.03
CA TYR A 141 2.74 3.35 -4.60
C TYR A 141 2.77 4.72 -3.92
N GLN A 142 1.83 4.95 -3.01
CA GLN A 142 1.89 6.14 -2.16
C GLN A 142 2.97 5.95 -1.09
N LEU A 143 3.94 6.86 -1.05
CA LEU A 143 4.96 6.91 -0.01
C LEU A 143 4.34 7.53 1.25
N MET A 144 4.19 6.70 2.28
CA MET A 144 3.60 7.10 3.56
C MET A 144 4.65 7.57 4.56
N GLU A 145 5.85 7.00 4.50
CA GLU A 145 6.97 7.31 5.39
C GLU A 145 8.29 7.01 4.67
N LEU A 146 9.28 7.88 4.82
CA LEU A 146 10.64 7.69 4.32
C LEU A 146 11.63 8.32 5.30
N THR A 147 12.41 7.48 5.95
CA THR A 147 13.48 7.84 6.87
C THR A 147 14.72 6.99 6.58
N GLU A 148 15.83 7.27 7.24
CA GLU A 148 17.06 6.47 7.07
C GLU A 148 16.87 4.98 7.35
N ASN A 149 15.92 4.57 8.20
CA ASN A 149 15.77 3.16 8.63
C ASN A 149 14.38 2.58 8.36
N LYS A 150 13.48 3.35 7.75
CA LYS A 150 12.11 2.90 7.50
C LYS A 150 11.53 3.51 6.24
N ILE A 151 10.91 2.65 5.42
CA ILE A 151 10.07 3.02 4.29
C ILE A 151 8.69 2.42 4.52
N ARG A 152 7.64 3.20 4.28
CA ARG A 152 6.27 2.69 4.26
C ARG A 152 5.57 3.08 2.97
N PHE A 153 5.06 2.09 2.27
CA PHE A 153 4.26 2.25 1.07
C PHE A 153 2.79 1.93 1.34
N ARG A 154 1.91 2.51 0.52
CA ARG A 154 0.51 2.16 0.46
C ARG A 154 0.05 2.04 -0.99
N ILE A 155 -0.75 1.02 -1.28
CA ILE A 155 -1.44 0.83 -2.57
C ILE A 155 -2.95 0.78 -2.31
N ASP A 156 -3.72 1.45 -3.16
CA ASP A 156 -5.17 1.25 -3.25
C ASP A 156 -5.46 0.10 -4.21
N LEU A 157 -6.03 -0.99 -3.70
CA LEU A 157 -6.29 -2.20 -4.48
C LEU A 157 -7.34 -2.00 -5.58
N THR A 158 -8.08 -0.89 -5.58
CA THR A 158 -9.00 -0.55 -6.70
C THR A 158 -8.28 0.01 -7.92
N GLN A 159 -7.05 0.47 -7.76
CA GLN A 159 -6.26 1.14 -8.80
C GLN A 159 -5.10 0.28 -9.29
N ALA A 160 -4.92 -0.87 -8.66
CA ALA A 160 -3.80 -1.73 -8.91
C ALA A 160 -4.35 -3.06 -9.37
N ASP A 161 -3.87 -3.55 -10.50
CA ASP A 161 -4.06 -4.93 -10.97
C ASP A 161 -3.26 -5.87 -10.06
N VAL A 162 -3.45 -5.75 -8.74
CA VAL A 162 -2.66 -6.42 -7.72
C VAL A 162 -3.03 -7.89 -7.71
N LEU A 163 -1.97 -8.66 -7.86
CA LEU A 163 -1.84 -10.10 -7.71
C LEU A 163 -2.22 -10.51 -6.28
N VAL A 164 -3.52 -10.49 -5.99
CA VAL A 164 -4.05 -11.41 -4.99
C VAL A 164 -4.03 -12.77 -5.68
N PRO A 165 -3.67 -13.87 -4.99
CA PRO A 165 -3.83 -15.21 -5.55
C PRO A 165 -5.33 -15.50 -5.72
N VAL A 166 -5.89 -14.99 -6.82
CA VAL A 166 -7.30 -15.13 -7.22
C VAL A 166 -7.52 -16.50 -7.88
N GLU A 167 -6.46 -17.25 -8.16
CA GLU A 167 -6.53 -18.56 -8.82
C GLU A 167 -7.51 -19.53 -8.12
N GLU A 168 -7.59 -19.52 -6.79
CA GLU A 168 -8.57 -20.35 -6.06
C GLU A 168 -10.02 -19.84 -6.16
N LEU A 169 -10.22 -18.56 -6.45
CA LEU A 169 -11.53 -17.91 -6.55
C LEU A 169 -12.10 -18.00 -7.98
N GLU A 170 -11.25 -18.06 -9.00
CA GLU A 170 -11.68 -18.27 -10.39
C GLU A 170 -12.33 -19.64 -10.58
N ASP A 171 -11.90 -20.65 -9.82
CA ASP A 171 -12.48 -21.99 -9.79
C ASP A 171 -13.95 -22.04 -9.29
N LEU A 172 -14.46 -20.94 -8.73
CA LEU A 172 -15.85 -20.80 -8.32
C LEU A 172 -16.80 -20.46 -9.49
N GLY A 173 -16.27 -20.27 -10.70
CA GLY A 173 -17.07 -19.90 -11.88
C GLY A 173 -17.52 -18.43 -11.87
N ALA A 174 -16.82 -17.58 -11.13
CA ALA A 174 -16.98 -16.14 -11.23
C ALA A 174 -16.51 -15.66 -12.61
N LEU A 175 -17.27 -14.77 -13.23
CA LEU A 175 -16.92 -14.10 -14.49
C LEU A 175 -15.95 -12.95 -14.27
N ASP A 176 -15.99 -12.35 -13.08
CA ASP A 176 -15.21 -11.17 -12.72
C ASP A 176 -15.05 -11.08 -11.20
N ILE A 177 -13.92 -10.54 -10.75
CA ILE A 177 -13.57 -10.39 -9.33
C ILE A 177 -13.00 -9.00 -9.10
N ASP A 178 -13.79 -8.16 -8.43
CA ASP A 178 -13.37 -6.82 -8.02
C ASP A 178 -12.81 -6.85 -6.60
N LEU A 179 -11.61 -6.29 -6.42
CA LEU A 179 -10.98 -6.11 -5.13
C LEU A 179 -10.85 -4.63 -4.78
N SER A 180 -11.02 -4.31 -3.50
CA SER A 180 -10.75 -2.98 -2.96
C SER A 180 -10.18 -3.10 -1.55
N GLY A 181 -9.42 -2.10 -1.13
CA GLY A 181 -8.74 -2.10 0.17
C GLY A 181 -7.45 -1.30 0.09
N LYS A 182 -6.74 -1.23 1.21
CA LYS A 182 -5.44 -0.55 1.29
C LYS A 182 -4.38 -1.56 1.68
N LEU A 183 -3.48 -1.88 0.75
CA LEU A 183 -2.27 -2.62 1.09
C LEU A 183 -1.25 -1.64 1.67
N ASN A 184 -0.77 -1.90 2.87
CA ASN A 184 0.34 -1.21 3.49
C ASN A 184 1.54 -2.15 3.58
N VAL A 185 2.71 -1.66 3.19
CA VAL A 185 3.97 -2.40 3.20
C VAL A 185 5.01 -1.58 3.94
N THR A 186 5.74 -2.20 4.87
CA THR A 186 6.83 -1.56 5.60
C THR A 186 8.14 -2.30 5.38
N LEU A 187 9.17 -1.55 5.01
CA LEU A 187 10.54 -2.01 4.89
C LEU A 187 11.43 -1.32 5.93
N GLU A 188 12.32 -2.06 6.58
CA GLU A 188 13.25 -1.54 7.59
C GLU A 188 14.68 -2.09 7.40
N ARG A 189 15.69 -1.33 7.83
CA ARG A 189 17.11 -1.71 7.75
C ARG A 189 17.88 -1.37 9.03
#